data_AF-A0A0Q6KF91-F1
#
_entry.id   AF-A0A0Q6KF91-F1
#
_cell.length_a   1.000
_cell.length_b   1.000
_cell.length_c   1.000
_cell.angle_alpha   90.00
_cell.angle_beta   90.00
_cell.angle_gamma   90.00
#
_symmetry.space_group_name_H-M   'P 1'
#
loop_
_entity.id
_entity.type
_entity.pdbx_description
1 polymer ?
#
loop_
_entity_poly.entity_id
_entity_poly.type
_entity_poly.pdbx_seq_one_letter_code
_entity_poly.pdbx_strand_id
1 'polypeptide(L)'
;MLLDRDNFELDSLYSQWITDPSDPKVKAEQAIRKRRGITPPPQPLIYPIALRRPELAEIHRTRYTEAAQRYSTPEAERELTLADVLRMRKR
;
A
#
# COMPACT_ATOMS: atom_id res chain seq x y z
N MET A 1 -10.68 5.91 9.56
CA MET A 1 -11.55 4.96 10.28
C MET A 1 -10.68 4.15 11.22
N LEU A 2 -11.02 4.03 12.52
CA LEU A 2 -10.27 3.18 13.44
C LEU A 2 -10.45 1.68 13.14
N LEU A 3 -11.63 1.29 12.63
CA LEU A 3 -11.93 -0.10 12.26
C LEU A 3 -11.00 -0.66 11.17
N ASP A 4 -10.69 0.14 10.14
CA ASP A 4 -9.80 -0.30 9.06
C ASP A 4 -8.36 -0.52 9.52
N ARG A 5 -7.94 0.22 10.56
CA ARG A 5 -6.60 0.10 11.16
C ARG A 5 -6.49 -1.18 11.99
N ASP A 6 -7.48 -1.44 12.83
CA ASP A 6 -7.48 -2.63 13.67
C ASP A 6 -7.55 -3.90 12.80
N ASN A 7 -8.33 -3.86 11.71
CA ASN A 7 -8.34 -4.93 10.72
C ASN A 7 -6.99 -5.06 10.00
N PHE A 8 -6.38 -3.97 9.53
CA PHE A 8 -5.07 -4.06 8.88
C PHE A 8 -3.98 -4.64 9.80
N GLU A 9 -3.94 -4.19 11.05
CA GLU A 9 -2.95 -4.65 12.04
C GLU A 9 -3.19 -6.13 12.41
N LEU A 10 -4.43 -6.51 12.70
CA LEU A 10 -4.79 -7.91 12.97
C LEU A 10 -4.52 -8.82 11.77
N ASP A 11 -4.94 -8.43 10.57
CA ASP A 11 -4.77 -9.23 9.36
C ASP A 11 -3.30 -9.35 8.98
N SER A 12 -2.51 -8.30 9.14
CA SER A 12 -1.06 -8.32 8.83
C SER A 12 -0.26 -9.13 9.84
N LEU A 13 -0.55 -9.00 11.15
CA LEU A 13 0.09 -9.79 12.20
C LEU A 13 -0.29 -11.27 12.08
N TYR A 14 -1.58 -11.56 11.88
CA TYR A 14 -2.06 -12.92 11.66
C TYR A 14 -1.41 -13.53 10.44
N SER A 15 -1.41 -12.81 9.31
CA SER A 15 -0.72 -13.25 8.08
C SER A 15 0.74 -13.56 8.34
N GLN A 16 1.48 -12.71 9.05
CA GLN A 16 2.88 -12.96 9.38
C GLN A 16 3.09 -14.22 10.24
N TRP A 17 2.16 -14.53 11.16
CA TRP A 17 2.26 -15.70 12.03
C TRP A 17 1.90 -17.01 11.34
N ILE A 18 0.98 -16.98 10.37
CA ILE A 18 0.53 -18.19 9.67
C ILE A 18 1.27 -18.45 8.35
N THR A 19 1.96 -17.45 7.80
CA THR A 19 2.66 -17.59 6.53
C THR A 19 3.95 -18.37 6.72
N ASP A 20 4.04 -19.53 6.07
CA ASP A 20 5.29 -20.29 6.02
C ASP A 20 6.37 -19.47 5.27
N PRO A 21 7.49 -19.10 5.94
CA PRO A 21 8.54 -18.30 5.33
C PRO A 21 9.27 -19.00 4.18
N SER A 22 9.09 -20.32 4.03
CA SER A 22 9.68 -21.13 2.97
C SER A 22 8.77 -21.34 1.75
N ASP A 23 7.48 -20.96 1.82
CA ASP A 23 6.52 -21.19 0.74
C ASP A 23 6.95 -20.49 -0.56
N PRO A 24 7.13 -21.23 -1.67
CA PRO A 24 7.53 -20.66 -2.96
C PRO A 24 6.53 -19.63 -3.51
N LYS A 25 5.23 -19.72 -3.21
CA LYS A 25 4.21 -18.79 -3.67
C LYS A 25 4.38 -17.42 -3.02
N VAL A 26 4.66 -17.38 -1.73
CA VAL A 26 4.90 -16.14 -0.97
C VAL A 26 6.13 -15.41 -1.51
N LYS A 27 7.21 -16.16 -1.79
CA LYS A 27 8.43 -15.60 -2.39
C LYS A 27 8.18 -15.05 -3.80
N ALA A 28 7.39 -15.74 -4.61
CA ALA A 28 7.02 -15.27 -5.94
C ALA A 28 6.20 -13.97 -5.85
N GLU A 29 5.26 -13.88 -4.93
CA GLU A 29 4.44 -12.68 -4.74
C GLU A 29 5.26 -11.49 -4.22
N GLN A 30 6.17 -11.72 -3.27
CA GLN A 30 7.12 -10.71 -2.82
C GLN A 30 8.02 -10.21 -3.96
N ALA A 31 8.49 -11.12 -4.82
CA ALA A 31 9.27 -10.75 -6.00
C ALA A 31 8.46 -9.92 -7.00
N ILE A 32 7.18 -10.24 -7.20
CA ILE A 32 6.26 -9.44 -8.05
C ILE A 32 6.05 -8.05 -7.46
N ARG A 33 5.78 -7.94 -6.14
CA ARG A 33 5.63 -6.65 -5.45
C ARG A 33 6.89 -5.80 -5.56
N LYS A 34 8.07 -6.41 -5.37
CA LYS A 34 9.38 -5.76 -5.53
C LYS A 34 9.62 -5.28 -6.97
N ARG A 35 9.25 -6.08 -7.98
CA ARG A 35 9.31 -5.68 -9.40
C ARG A 35 8.38 -4.53 -9.72
N ARG A 36 7.19 -4.49 -9.10
CA ARG A 36 6.20 -3.41 -9.24
C ARG A 36 6.54 -2.17 -8.40
N GLY A 37 7.63 -2.18 -7.64
CA GLY A 37 8.01 -1.07 -6.75
C GLY A 37 7.07 -0.85 -5.57
N ILE A 38 6.16 -1.79 -5.30
CA ILE A 38 5.18 -1.70 -4.22
C ILE A 38 5.89 -2.06 -2.92
N THR A 39 6.39 -1.05 -2.22
CA THR A 39 7.07 -1.19 -0.94
C THR A 39 6.20 -0.57 0.15
N PRO A 40 5.81 -1.32 1.20
CA PRO A 40 5.08 -0.73 2.31
C PRO A 40 5.94 0.33 3.02
N PRO A 41 5.32 1.33 3.66
CA PRO A 41 6.06 2.32 4.44
C PRO A 41 6.82 1.63 5.59
N PRO A 42 8.02 2.12 5.97
CA PRO A 42 8.83 1.52 7.02
C PRO A 42 8.20 1.64 8.41
N GLN A 43 7.29 2.58 8.60
CA GLN A 43 6.49 2.77 9.82
C GLN A 43 5.02 2.88 9.43
N PRO A 44 4.08 2.46 10.29
CA PRO A 44 2.66 2.61 10.01
C PRO A 44 2.31 4.09 9.86
N LEU A 45 1.56 4.41 8.80
CA LEU A 45 1.05 5.76 8.59
C LEU A 45 -0.17 5.96 9.49
N ILE A 46 0.02 6.64 10.62
CA ILE A 46 -1.03 6.90 11.60
C ILE A 46 -1.58 8.31 11.39
N TYR A 47 -2.90 8.42 11.18
CA TYR A 47 -3.55 9.72 11.11
C TYR A 47 -3.43 10.44 12.46
N PRO A 48 -3.02 11.72 12.50
CA PRO A 48 -2.92 12.45 13.75
C PRO A 48 -4.30 12.75 14.35
N ILE A 49 -4.59 12.15 15.50
CA ILE A 49 -5.84 12.34 16.25
C ILE A 49 -5.53 13.08 17.56
N ALA A 50 -6.44 13.95 17.99
CA ALA A 50 -6.42 14.60 19.31
C ALA A 50 -5.14 15.37 19.68
N LEU A 51 -4.51 16.04 18.72
CA LEU A 51 -3.37 16.93 19.02
C LEU A 51 -3.85 18.18 19.77
N ARG A 52 -3.25 18.44 20.94
CA ARG A 52 -3.64 19.53 21.85
C ARG A 52 -3.49 20.92 21.23
N ARG A 53 -2.49 21.11 20.35
CA ARG A 53 -2.22 22.39 19.68
C ARG A 53 -2.68 22.31 18.22
N PRO A 54 -3.48 23.30 17.74
CA PRO A 54 -4.00 23.28 16.38
C PRO A 54 -2.91 23.40 15.32
N GLU A 55 -1.88 24.22 15.55
CA GLU A 55 -0.73 24.40 14.64
C GLU A 55 0.01 23.08 14.38
N LEU A 56 0.22 22.29 15.43
CA LEU A 56 0.85 20.97 15.30
C LEU A 56 -0.08 20.00 14.55
N ALA A 57 -1.39 20.11 14.77
CA ALA A 57 -2.36 19.27 14.08
C ALA A 57 -2.27 19.41 12.57
N GLU A 58 -2.14 20.64 12.07
CA GLU A 58 -1.99 20.89 10.63
C GLU A 58 -0.69 20.32 10.08
N ILE A 59 0.45 20.56 10.74
CA ILE A 59 1.76 20.02 10.33
C ILE A 59 1.75 18.49 10.26
N HIS A 60 1.14 17.83 11.24
CA HIS A 60 1.06 16.38 11.24
C HIS A 60 0.10 15.85 10.17
N ARG A 61 -1.00 16.57 9.88
CA ARG A 61 -1.93 16.19 8.80
C ARG A 61 -1.26 16.28 7.44
N THR A 62 -0.53 17.36 7.15
CA THR A 62 0.17 17.52 5.86
C THR A 62 1.21 16.42 5.65
N ARG A 63 2.04 16.14 6.67
CA ARG A 63 3.00 15.03 6.64
C ARG A 63 2.33 13.67 6.41
N TYR A 64 1.22 13.42 7.09
CA TYR A 64 0.45 12.20 6.88
C TYR A 64 -0.05 12.11 5.43
N THR A 65 -0.63 13.17 4.88
CA THR A 65 -1.18 13.16 3.51
C THR A 65 -0.09 12.95 2.46
N GLU A 66 1.07 13.58 2.61
CA GLU A 66 2.21 13.40 1.69
C GLU A 66 2.74 11.96 1.74
N ALA A 67 2.86 11.39 2.93
CA ALA A 67 3.30 10.01 3.10
C ALA A 67 2.25 9.02 2.55
N ALA A 68 0.97 9.24 2.82
CA ALA A 68 -0.12 8.43 2.30
C ALA A 68 -0.16 8.44 0.77
N GLN A 69 0.08 9.59 0.13
CA GLN A 69 0.17 9.68 -1.34
C GLN A 69 1.39 8.93 -1.88
N ARG A 70 2.55 9.06 -1.24
CA ARG A 70 3.79 8.38 -1.66
C ARG A 70 3.67 6.86 -1.64
N TYR A 71 2.98 6.33 -0.63
CA TYR A 71 2.80 4.88 -0.44
C TYR A 71 1.43 4.39 -0.88
N SER A 72 0.60 5.25 -1.45
CA SER A 72 -0.62 4.84 -2.15
C SER A 72 -0.20 3.90 -3.26
N THR A 73 -0.83 2.73 -3.34
CA THR A 73 -0.62 1.83 -4.47
C THR A 73 -0.79 2.60 -5.77
N PRO A 74 0.10 2.44 -6.76
CA PRO A 74 -0.10 3.06 -8.06
C PRO A 74 -1.48 2.66 -8.58
N GLU A 75 -2.20 3.62 -9.18
CA GLU A 75 -3.50 3.36 -9.80
C GLU A 75 -3.40 2.09 -10.64
N ALA A 76 -4.40 1.21 -10.46
CA ALA A 76 -4.47 -0.10 -11.07
C ALA A 76 -4.03 -0.04 -12.55
N GLU A 77 -3.34 -1.10 -12.99
CA GLU A 77 -2.89 -1.30 -14.37
C GLU A 77 -3.94 -0.73 -15.33
N ARG A 78 -3.59 0.39 -15.97
CA ARG A 78 -4.45 1.15 -16.87
C ARG A 78 -5.22 0.19 -17.76
N GLU A 79 -6.56 0.23 -17.71
CA GLU A 79 -7.39 -0.64 -18.53
C GLU A 79 -6.97 -0.48 -20.00
N LEU A 80 -6.45 -1.57 -20.59
CA LEU A 80 -6.01 -1.57 -21.97
C LEU A 80 -7.23 -1.30 -22.85
N THR A 81 -7.16 -0.25 -23.66
CA THR A 81 -8.24 0.02 -24.61
C THR A 81 -8.19 -1.00 -25.74
N LEU A 82 -9.33 -1.24 -26.41
CA LEU A 82 -9.39 -2.12 -27.59
C LEU A 82 -8.35 -1.72 -28.66
N ALA A 83 -8.05 -0.42 -28.77
CA ALA A 83 -7.03 0.10 -29.67
C ALA A 83 -5.60 -0.37 -29.31
N ASP A 84 -5.28 -0.48 -28.02
CA ASP A 84 -4.00 -0.97 -27.52
C ASP A 84 -3.84 -2.47 -27.82
N VAL A 85 -4.90 -3.26 -27.60
CA VAL A 85 -4.94 -4.69 -27.90
C VAL A 85 -4.75 -4.95 -29.40
N LEU A 86 -5.42 -4.17 -30.24
CA LEU A 86 -5.31 -4.29 -31.70
C LEU A 86 -3.91 -3.91 -32.23
N ARG A 87 -3.22 -2.96 -31.59
CA ARG A 87 -1.81 -2.64 -31.92
C ARG A 87 -0.86 -3.77 -31.55
N MET A 88 -1.07 -4.42 -30.41
CA MET A 88 -0.22 -5.54 -29.96
C MET A 88 -0.33 -6.77 -30.86
N ARG A 89 -1.51 -7.01 -31.46
CA ARG A 89 -1.76 -8.14 -32.38
C ARG A 89 -1.08 -7.99 -33.74
N LYS A 90 -0.60 -6.80 -34.13
CA LYS A 90 -0.05 -6.51 -35.45
C LYS A 90 1.46 -6.83 -35.60
N ARG A 91 1.99 -7.76 -34.80
CA ARG A 91 3.35 -8.31 -34.93
C ARG A 91 3.33 -9.65 -35.65
#